data_AF-A0AAU9Z2D7-F1
#
_entry.id   AF-A0AAU9Z2D7-F1
#
_cell.length_a   1.000
_cell.length_b   1.000
_cell.length_c   1.000
_cell.angle_alpha   90.00
_cell.angle_beta   90.00
_cell.angle_gamma   90.00
#
_symmetry.space_group_name_H-M   'P 1'
#
loop_
_entity.id
_entity.type
_entity.pdbx_description
1 polymer ?
#
loop_
_entity_poly.entity_id
_entity_poly.type
_entity_poly.pdbx_seq_one_letter_code
_entity_poly.pdbx_strand_id
1 'polypeptide(L)'
;MSGPPGQESSERPAALALAQARFARGEFAEAQALYSAFIGQCASRGRKCSPEDLATAYNNRGQTKYFSVDFYEAMDDYTSAIETLPNFEVPYYNRGLIRYRLGKVFFFFFFPLIFCFSRGLYSIASE
;
A
#
# COMPACT_ATOMS: atom_id res chain seq x y z
N MET A 1 -19.42 19.78 7.80
CA MET A 1 -19.28 20.08 6.36
C MET A 1 -18.02 19.39 5.85
N SER A 2 -18.11 18.10 5.57
CA SER A 2 -17.07 17.30 4.92
C SER A 2 -17.25 17.47 3.42
N GLY A 3 -16.33 18.20 2.77
CA GLY A 3 -16.36 18.40 1.32
C GLY A 3 -16.27 17.05 0.58
N PRO A 4 -16.95 16.89 -0.56
CA PRO A 4 -16.87 15.66 -1.35
C PRO A 4 -15.54 15.65 -2.12
N PRO A 5 -14.67 14.63 -1.98
CA PRO A 5 -13.52 14.51 -2.86
C PRO A 5 -13.92 13.68 -4.08
N GLY A 6 -13.78 14.29 -5.26
CA GLY A 6 -13.69 13.58 -6.52
C GLY A 6 -15.02 13.47 -7.27
N GLN A 7 -15.10 14.25 -8.35
CA GLN A 7 -16.04 14.05 -9.45
C GLN A 7 -16.15 12.56 -9.79
N GLU A 8 -17.36 12.05 -9.66
CA GLU A 8 -17.77 10.79 -10.27
C GLU A 8 -17.87 10.99 -11.80
N SER A 9 -17.77 9.88 -12.53
CA SER A 9 -18.46 9.66 -13.81
C SER A 9 -18.04 10.42 -15.06
N SER A 10 -16.87 10.09 -15.60
CA SER A 10 -16.75 9.84 -17.04
C SER A 10 -16.11 8.46 -17.22
N GLU A 11 -16.89 7.43 -16.87
CA GLU A 11 -16.54 6.01 -16.98
C GLU A 11 -15.20 5.61 -16.36
N ARG A 12 -15.12 5.53 -15.02
CA ARG A 12 -14.06 4.70 -14.41
C ARG A 12 -14.12 3.34 -15.09
N PRO A 13 -13.00 2.83 -15.65
CA PRO A 13 -13.04 1.64 -16.47
C PRO A 13 -13.70 0.51 -15.69
N ALA A 14 -14.68 -0.18 -16.31
CA ALA A 14 -15.46 -1.24 -15.65
C ALA A 14 -14.57 -2.30 -14.97
N ALA A 15 -13.36 -2.51 -15.48
CA ALA A 15 -12.34 -3.37 -14.89
C ALA A 15 -11.88 -2.90 -13.49
N LEU A 16 -11.68 -1.60 -13.27
CA LEU A 16 -11.30 -1.05 -11.97
C LEU A 16 -12.44 -1.14 -10.96
N ALA A 17 -13.67 -0.87 -11.41
CA ALA A 17 -14.85 -0.99 -10.57
C ALA A 17 -15.08 -2.44 -10.11
N LEU A 18 -14.90 -3.41 -11.01
CA LEU A 18 -14.97 -4.84 -10.67
C LEU A 18 -13.91 -5.21 -9.63
N ALA A 19 -12.66 -4.78 -9.82
CA ALA A 19 -11.58 -5.04 -8.87
C ALA A 19 -11.87 -4.41 -7.49
N GLN A 20 -12.40 -3.18 -7.46
CA GLN A 20 -12.81 -2.53 -6.21
C GLN A 20 -13.96 -3.26 -5.52
N ALA A 21 -14.91 -3.81 -6.27
CA ALA A 21 -16.00 -4.60 -5.70
C ALA A 21 -15.52 -5.92 -5.08
N ARG A 22 -14.46 -6.54 -5.64
CA ARG A 22 -13.80 -7.71 -5.05
C ARG A 22 -13.06 -7.35 -3.77
N PHE A 23 -12.32 -6.23 -3.81
CA PHE A 23 -11.64 -5.69 -2.65
C PHE A 23 -12.60 -5.40 -1.49
N ALA A 24 -13.75 -4.76 -1.77
CA ALA A 24 -14.77 -4.45 -0.77
C ALA A 24 -15.38 -5.71 -0.12
N ARG A 25 -15.34 -6.86 -0.81
CA ARG A 25 -15.76 -8.16 -0.28
C ARG A 25 -14.66 -8.91 0.49
N GLY A 26 -13.45 -8.36 0.56
CA GLY A 26 -12.29 -9.02 1.18
C GLY A 26 -11.64 -10.07 0.28
N GLU A 27 -12.04 -10.18 -0.99
CA GLU A 27 -11.47 -11.11 -1.98
C GLU A 27 -10.16 -10.53 -2.55
N PHE A 28 -9.15 -10.35 -1.69
CA PHE A 28 -7.92 -9.62 -2.02
C PHE A 28 -7.11 -10.27 -3.14
N ALA A 29 -7.04 -11.61 -3.19
CA ALA A 29 -6.35 -12.33 -4.26
C ALA A 29 -6.97 -12.06 -5.64
N GLU A 30 -8.32 -12.10 -5.73
CA GLU A 30 -9.04 -11.79 -6.96
C GLU A 30 -8.87 -10.32 -7.36
N ALA A 31 -8.98 -9.41 -6.39
CA ALA A 31 -8.77 -7.98 -6.63
C ALA A 31 -7.36 -7.69 -7.19
N GLN A 32 -6.33 -8.29 -6.58
CA GLN A 32 -4.94 -8.13 -7.01
C GLN A 32 -4.70 -8.67 -8.43
N ALA A 33 -5.30 -9.82 -8.77
CA ALA A 33 -5.24 -10.37 -10.12
C ALA A 33 -5.90 -9.44 -11.14
N LEU A 34 -7.07 -8.89 -10.81
CA LEU A 34 -7.79 -7.95 -11.69
C LEU A 34 -7.01 -6.65 -11.91
N TYR A 35 -6.42 -6.07 -10.86
CA TYR A 35 -5.57 -4.88 -11.01
C TYR A 35 -4.34 -5.16 -11.86
N SER A 36 -3.68 -6.31 -11.64
CA SER A 36 -2.52 -6.71 -12.43
C SER A 36 -2.86 -6.94 -13.89
N ALA A 37 -4.01 -7.54 -14.17
CA ALA A 37 -4.52 -7.70 -15.53
C ALA A 37 -4.79 -6.35 -16.20
N PHE A 38 -5.40 -5.40 -15.48
CA PHE A 38 -5.65 -4.05 -16.00
C PHE A 38 -4.34 -3.31 -16.33
N ILE A 39 -3.38 -3.31 -15.40
CA ILE A 39 -2.06 -2.70 -15.59
C ILE A 39 -1.34 -3.34 -16.80
N GLY A 40 -1.37 -4.67 -16.90
CA GLY A 40 -0.78 -5.40 -18.02
C GLY A 40 -1.42 -5.05 -19.37
N GLN A 41 -2.74 -4.85 -19.41
CA GLN A 41 -3.44 -4.41 -20.63
C GLN A 41 -3.04 -2.99 -21.04
N CYS A 42 -2.88 -2.09 -20.08
CA CYS A 42 -2.42 -0.72 -20.32
C CYS A 42 -0.98 -0.69 -20.86
N ALA A 43 -0.10 -1.57 -20.36
CA ALA A 43 1.31 -1.63 -20.78
C ALA A 43 1.54 -2.31 -22.14
N SER A 44 0.75 -3.32 -22.49
CA SER A 44 1.04 -4.22 -23.62
C SER A 44 0.18 -4.02 -24.86
N ARG A 45 -1.05 -3.51 -24.73
CA ARG A 45 -2.10 -3.72 -25.75
C ARG A 45 -2.76 -2.44 -26.25
N GLY A 46 -2.00 -1.38 -26.51
CA GLY A 46 -2.50 -0.20 -27.26
C GLY A 46 -3.76 0.47 -26.67
N ARG A 47 -4.21 0.06 -25.48
CA ARG A 47 -5.34 0.65 -24.78
C ARG A 47 -4.82 1.93 -24.16
N LYS A 48 -5.36 3.05 -24.61
CA LYS A 48 -5.05 4.36 -24.04
C LYS A 48 -5.68 4.44 -22.65
N CYS A 49 -4.94 4.00 -21.65
CA CYS A 49 -5.29 4.22 -20.25
C CYS A 49 -4.91 5.66 -19.90
N SER A 50 -5.78 6.34 -19.16
CA SER A 50 -5.42 7.64 -18.62
C SER A 50 -4.33 7.44 -17.55
N PRO A 51 -3.40 8.40 -17.37
CA PRO A 51 -2.45 8.36 -16.27
C PRO A 51 -3.14 8.27 -14.90
N GLU A 52 -4.33 8.88 -14.78
CA GLU A 52 -5.16 8.84 -13.57
C GLU A 52 -5.67 7.43 -13.26
N ASP A 53 -6.20 6.72 -14.26
CA ASP A 53 -6.67 5.34 -14.09
C ASP A 53 -5.53 4.39 -13.76
N LEU A 54 -4.38 4.58 -14.41
CA LEU A 54 -3.20 3.74 -14.18
C LEU A 54 -2.62 3.98 -12.78
N ALA A 55 -2.49 5.24 -12.35
CA ALA A 55 -2.06 5.58 -11.01
C ALA A 55 -3.05 5.05 -9.94
N THR A 56 -4.35 5.15 -10.20
CA THR A 56 -5.41 4.59 -9.34
C THR A 56 -5.31 3.07 -9.25
N ALA A 57 -5.04 2.38 -10.36
CA ALA A 57 -4.86 0.94 -10.38
C ALA A 57 -3.66 0.49 -9.53
N TYR A 58 -2.52 1.16 -9.68
CA TYR A 58 -1.34 0.91 -8.86
C TYR A 58 -1.62 1.16 -7.37
N ASN A 59 -2.25 2.28 -7.02
CA ASN A 59 -2.63 2.58 -5.64
C ASN A 59 -3.53 1.49 -5.03
N ASN A 60 -4.57 1.08 -5.76
CA ASN A 60 -5.53 0.11 -5.23
C ASN A 60 -4.93 -1.31 -5.17
N ARG A 61 -4.03 -1.66 -6.10
CA ARG A 61 -3.24 -2.90 -5.99
C ARG A 61 -2.33 -2.89 -4.76
N GLY A 62 -1.63 -1.78 -4.53
CA GLY A 62 -0.80 -1.60 -3.35
C GLY A 62 -1.61 -1.67 -2.06
N GLN A 63 -2.82 -1.10 -2.04
CA GLN A 63 -3.73 -1.22 -0.91
C GLN A 63 -4.17 -2.66 -0.67
N THR A 64 -4.49 -3.39 -1.74
CA THR A 64 -4.84 -4.81 -1.65
C THR A 64 -3.70 -5.62 -1.01
N LYS A 65 -2.47 -5.42 -1.48
CA LYS A 65 -1.27 -6.05 -0.91
C LYS A 65 -0.99 -5.64 0.53
N TYR A 66 -1.27 -4.38 0.88
CA TYR A 66 -1.17 -3.91 2.26
C TYR A 66 -2.09 -4.70 3.21
N PHE A 67 -3.32 -5.03 2.78
CA PHE A 67 -4.23 -5.87 3.54
C PHE A 67 -3.80 -7.34 3.57
N SER A 68 -3.11 -7.82 2.52
CA SER A 68 -2.44 -9.13 2.49
C SER A 68 -1.14 -9.19 3.29
N VAL A 69 -0.70 -8.09 3.92
CA VAL A 69 0.56 -7.99 4.71
C VAL A 69 1.84 -7.99 3.84
N ASP A 70 1.69 -7.87 2.51
CA ASP A 70 2.79 -7.79 1.55
C ASP A 70 3.33 -6.35 1.44
N PHE A 71 3.89 -5.85 2.53
CA PHE A 71 4.26 -4.43 2.66
C PHE A 71 5.29 -3.93 1.66
N TYR A 72 6.29 -4.75 1.30
CA TYR A 72 7.32 -4.34 0.34
C TYR A 72 6.74 -4.19 -1.06
N GLU A 73 5.99 -5.18 -1.53
CA GLU A 73 5.33 -5.09 -2.83
C GLU A 73 4.27 -3.98 -2.90
N ALA A 74 3.59 -3.70 -1.77
CA ALA A 74 2.67 -2.57 -1.67
C ALA A 74 3.40 -1.23 -1.82
N MET A 75 4.62 -1.10 -1.27
CA MET A 75 5.45 0.10 -1.41
C MET A 75 5.90 0.32 -2.85
N ASP A 76 6.22 -0.75 -3.58
CA ASP A 76 6.58 -0.68 -4.99
C ASP A 76 5.40 -0.18 -5.81
N ASP A 77 4.21 -0.72 -5.56
CA ASP A 77 2.96 -0.28 -6.20
C ASP A 77 2.64 1.19 -5.94
N TYR A 78 2.80 1.67 -4.70
CA TYR A 78 2.64 3.10 -4.41
C TYR A 78 3.70 3.96 -5.09
N THR A 79 4.91 3.44 -5.27
CA THR A 79 5.98 4.17 -5.96
C THR A 79 5.67 4.30 -7.44
N SER A 80 5.21 3.23 -8.10
CA SER A 80 4.75 3.30 -9.49
C SER A 80 3.54 4.24 -9.67
N ALA A 81 2.62 4.29 -8.69
CA ALA A 81 1.51 5.24 -8.73
C ALA A 81 2.01 6.70 -8.70
N ILE A 82 3.00 7.01 -7.85
CA ILE A 82 3.63 8.32 -7.74
C ILE A 82 4.37 8.71 -9.02
N GLU A 83 5.10 7.78 -9.63
CA GLU A 83 5.80 8.01 -10.89
C GLU A 83 4.82 8.27 -12.05
N THR A 84 3.66 7.60 -12.02
CA THR A 84 2.62 7.77 -13.05
C THR A 84 1.89 9.11 -12.90
N LEU A 85 1.53 9.48 -11.68
CA LEU A 85 0.83 10.72 -11.38
C LEU A 85 1.43 11.37 -10.11
N PRO A 86 2.44 12.24 -10.24
CA PRO A 86 3.11 12.85 -9.09
C PRO A 86 2.20 13.71 -8.20
N ASN A 87 1.11 14.23 -8.77
CA ASN A 87 0.12 15.02 -8.04
C ASN A 87 -0.90 14.15 -7.30
N PHE A 88 -0.81 12.81 -7.37
CA PHE A 88 -1.70 11.91 -6.67
C PHE A 88 -1.25 11.73 -5.21
N GLU A 89 -1.93 12.39 -4.29
CA GLU A 89 -1.55 12.46 -2.88
C GLU A 89 -1.78 11.15 -2.11
N VAL A 90 -2.76 10.34 -2.54
CA VAL A 90 -3.19 9.13 -1.81
C VAL A 90 -2.07 8.08 -1.67
N PRO A 91 -1.30 7.74 -2.73
CA PRO A 91 -0.13 6.87 -2.63
C PRO A 91 0.92 7.34 -1.61
N TYR A 92 1.18 8.65 -1.49
CA TYR A 92 2.15 9.16 -0.52
C TYR A 92 1.72 8.86 0.92
N TYR A 93 0.44 9.07 1.20
CA TYR A 93 -0.14 8.77 2.50
C TYR A 93 -0.05 7.27 2.82
N ASN A 94 -0.46 6.42 1.88
CA ASN A 94 -0.44 4.97 2.06
C ASN A 94 0.99 4.41 2.25
N ARG A 95 1.97 4.98 1.52
CA ARG A 95 3.39 4.65 1.68
C ARG A 95 3.92 5.07 3.06
N GLY A 96 3.44 6.19 3.59
CA GLY A 96 3.73 6.64 4.97
C GLY A 96 3.15 5.69 6.02
N LEU A 97 1.93 5.19 5.83
CA LEU A 97 1.31 4.22 6.73
C LEU A 97 2.12 2.92 6.83
N ILE A 98 2.64 2.42 5.69
CA ILE A 98 3.51 1.24 5.70
C ILE A 98 4.78 1.50 6.52
N ARG A 99 5.46 2.63 6.28
CA ARG A 99 6.67 2.99 7.04
C ARG A 99 6.40 3.08 8.54
N TYR A 100 5.26 3.64 8.93
CA TYR A 100 4.84 3.70 10.32
C TYR A 100 4.63 2.29 10.92
N ARG A 101 3.99 1.39 10.16
CA ARG A 101 3.74 0.01 10.59
C ARG A 101 5.03 -0.80 10.72
N LEU A 102 5.93 -0.72 9.73
CA LEU A 102 7.24 -1.37 9.77
C LEU A 102 8.15 -0.79 10.86
N GLY A 103 8.15 0.54 11.04
CA GLY A 103 8.91 1.20 12.10
C GLY A 103 8.44 0.80 13.50
N LYS A 104 7.13 0.62 13.70
CA LYS A 104 6.57 0.08 14.95
C LYS A 104 7.00 -1.37 15.21
N VAL A 105 6.96 -2.22 14.19
CA VAL A 105 7.43 -3.61 14.29
C VAL A 105 8.91 -3.61 14.69
N PHE A 106 9.74 -2.84 14.00
CA PHE A 106 11.16 -2.75 14.32
C PHE A 106 11.42 -2.26 15.75
N PHE A 107 10.73 -1.21 16.20
CA PHE A 107 10.84 -0.72 17.57
C PHE A 107 10.39 -1.78 18.59
N PHE A 108 9.27 -2.47 18.36
CA PHE A 108 8.75 -3.45 19.31
C PHE A 108 9.64 -4.69 19.47
N PHE A 109 10.28 -5.16 18.40
CA PHE A 109 11.15 -6.34 18.45
C PHE A 109 12.56 -6.04 18.97
N PHE A 110 13.12 -4.86 18.70
CA PHE A 110 14.51 -4.54 19.09
C PHE A 110 14.63 -3.80 20.42
N PHE A 111 13.61 -3.08 20.88
CA PHE A 111 13.67 -2.32 22.13
C PHE A 111 13.67 -3.16 23.43
N PRO A 112 12.97 -4.32 23.55
CA PRO A 112 12.99 -5.09 24.79
C PRO A 112 14.30 -5.89 25.00
N LEU A 113 15.07 -6.16 23.94
CA LEU A 113 16.36 -6.88 24.06
C LEU A 113 17.47 -6.01 24.65
N ILE A 114 17.39 -4.68 24.54
CA ILE A 114 18.40 -3.76 25.09
C ILE A 114 18.20 -3.56 26.60
N PHE A 115 16.96 -3.66 27.11
CA PHE A 115 16.66 -3.45 28.53
C PHE A 115 16.89 -4.67 29.43
N CYS A 116 17.07 -5.87 28.86
CA CYS A 116 17.31 -7.08 29.66
C CYS A 116 18.80 -7.28 29.99
N PHE A 117 19.73 -6.66 29.25
CA PHE A 117 21.17 -6.83 29.46
C PHE A 117 21.78 -5.87 30.50
N SER A 118 21.09 -4.79 30.87
CA SER A 118 21.62 -3.78 31.81
C SER A 118 21.32 -4.04 33.30
N ARG A 119 20.47 -5.04 33.63
CA ARG A 119 20.11 -5.36 35.02
C ARG A 119 20.81 -6.60 35.61
N GLY A 120 21.69 -7.27 34.86
CA GLY A 120 22.35 -8.51 35.30
C GLY A 120 23.78 -8.38 35.85
N LEU A 121 24.40 -7.18 35.86
CA LEU A 121 25.84 -7.03 36.13
C LEU A 121 26.20 -6.26 37.42
N TYR A 122 25.23 -5.86 38.25
CA TYR A 122 25.47 -5.06 39.46
C TYR A 122 25.40 -5.84 40.79
N SER A 123 25.72 -7.14 40.82
CA SER A 123 25.69 -7.91 42.09
C SER A 123 26.83 -8.91 42.29
N ILE A 124 28.02 -8.65 41.73
CA ILE A 124 29.24 -9.41 42.06
C ILE A 124 30.41 -8.43 42.22
N ALA A 125 30.37 -7.58 43.24
CA ALA A 125 31.53 -6.80 43.71
C ALA A 125 31.27 -6.18 45.09
N SER A 126 30.95 -6.97 46.11
CA SER A 126 31.16 -6.59 47.52
C SER A 126 31.01 -7.81 48.43
N GLU A 127 32.11 -8.53 48.63
CA GLU A 127 32.61 -9.08 49.91
C GLU A 127 33.82 -10.01 49.65
#